data_AF-A0A6B0YHM0-F1
#
_entry.id   AF-A0A6B0YHM0-F1
#
_cell.length_a   1.000
_cell.length_b   1.000
_cell.length_c   1.000
_cell.angle_alpha   90.00
_cell.angle_beta   90.00
_cell.angle_gamma   90.00
#
_symmetry.space_group_name_H-M   'P 1'
#
loop_
_entity.id
_entity.type
_entity.pdbx_description
1 polymer ?
#
loop_
_entity_poly.entity_id
_entity_poly.type
_entity_poly.pdbx_seq_one_letter_code
_entity_poly.pdbx_strand_id
1 'polypeptide(L)'
;MLRDLELKIGYDSESDNIVEDFFIPCIQNCTMFAKSTNFFSLETLTSIIDALGGTPADFTMNVVTGRTFHVKDFETVSNVFLHSGNTRNKSTEKQRHVEELLRSQRILIRIAASHEGEDADNTLEEIGFFKDSNGDVVLYDGIISKSFLKRGKKFESIDVFTSWEDEARLQRKRKYFQDLWKDNARRFDVYDFMDASKSGLIKYSFGWAIDD
;
A
#
# COMPACT_ATOMS: atom_id res chain seq x y z
N MET A 1 -9.85 19.43 1.83
CA MET A 1 -8.55 19.19 1.16
C MET A 1 -7.53 18.76 2.21
N LEU A 2 -6.36 18.23 1.83
CA LEU A 2 -5.41 17.69 2.83
C LEU A 2 -4.91 18.74 3.82
N ARG A 3 -4.69 19.97 3.35
CA ARG A 3 -4.22 21.10 4.18
C ARG A 3 -5.25 21.59 5.21
N ASP A 4 -6.53 21.25 5.03
CA ASP A 4 -7.61 21.63 5.96
C ASP A 4 -7.75 20.64 7.13
N LEU A 5 -6.98 19.55 7.13
CA LEU A 5 -7.01 18.53 8.16
C LEU A 5 -6.17 18.94 9.38
N GLU A 6 -6.71 18.74 10.57
CA GLU A 6 -5.97 18.93 11.83
C GLU A 6 -5.11 17.70 12.14
N LEU A 7 -3.98 17.58 11.45
CA LEU A 7 -3.08 16.44 11.57
C LEU A 7 -2.05 16.65 12.69
N LYS A 8 -1.77 15.58 13.46
CA LYS A 8 -0.64 15.53 14.40
C LYS A 8 0.65 15.23 13.62
N ILE A 9 1.79 15.58 14.21
CA ILE A 9 3.12 15.21 13.69
C ILE A 9 3.42 13.71 13.77
N GLY A 10 2.61 12.95 14.52
CA GLY A 10 2.74 11.51 14.68
C GLY A 10 1.55 10.94 15.46
N TYR A 11 1.33 9.63 15.29
CA TYR A 11 0.25 8.88 15.91
C TYR A 11 0.77 7.53 16.40
N ASP A 12 0.17 6.99 17.46
CA ASP A 12 0.47 5.65 17.95
C ASP A 12 -0.79 4.89 18.41
N SER A 13 -0.74 3.55 18.32
CA SER A 13 -1.89 2.70 18.62
C SER A 13 -2.25 2.61 20.11
N GLU A 14 -1.43 3.14 21.02
CA GLU A 14 -1.75 3.21 22.46
C GLU A 14 -2.62 4.42 22.77
N SER A 15 -2.39 5.53 22.08
CA SER A 15 -3.00 6.83 22.36
C SER A 15 -4.04 7.25 21.31
N ASP A 16 -3.96 6.71 20.10
CA ASP A 16 -4.70 7.17 18.94
C ASP A 16 -5.41 6.02 18.20
N ASN A 17 -6.46 6.37 17.46
CA ASN A 17 -6.99 5.52 16.42
C ASN A 17 -6.38 5.94 15.07
N ILE A 18 -5.20 5.42 14.74
CA ILE A 18 -4.44 5.78 13.52
C ILE A 18 -5.31 5.72 12.24
N VAL A 19 -6.25 4.78 12.16
CA VAL A 19 -7.12 4.65 10.98
C VAL A 19 -8.16 5.76 10.93
N GLU A 20 -8.93 5.96 12.00
CA GLU A 20 -10.02 6.95 12.03
C GLU A 20 -9.51 8.39 12.13
N ASP A 21 -8.44 8.62 12.91
CA ASP A 21 -7.95 9.96 13.25
C ASP A 21 -6.96 10.50 12.21
N PHE A 22 -6.35 9.64 11.41
CA PHE A 22 -5.34 10.02 10.41
C PHE A 22 -5.64 9.48 9.02
N PHE A 23 -5.71 8.15 8.86
CA PHE A 23 -5.70 7.57 7.51
C PHE A 23 -6.99 7.87 6.74
N ILE A 24 -8.16 7.67 7.35
CA ILE A 24 -9.47 7.92 6.72
C ILE A 24 -9.60 9.39 6.27
N PRO A 25 -9.33 10.39 7.13
CA PRO A 25 -9.32 11.79 6.71
C PRO A 25 -8.41 12.05 5.51
N CYS A 26 -7.21 11.47 5.49
CA CYS A 26 -6.25 11.66 4.39
C CYS A 26 -6.69 10.98 3.09
N ILE A 27 -7.10 9.70 3.13
CA ILE A 27 -7.46 8.96 1.92
C ILE A 27 -8.71 9.56 1.25
N GLN A 28 -9.68 10.05 2.02
CA GLN A 28 -10.90 10.68 1.51
C GLN A 28 -10.66 12.06 0.88
N ASN A 29 -9.54 12.72 1.22
CA ASN A 29 -9.18 14.04 0.70
C ASN A 29 -8.09 13.99 -0.38
N CYS A 30 -7.72 12.80 -0.88
CA CYS A 30 -6.66 12.64 -1.87
C CYS A 30 -7.18 12.15 -3.23
N THR A 31 -6.44 12.48 -4.30
CA THR A 31 -6.64 11.95 -5.65
C THR A 31 -5.57 10.91 -6.01
N MET A 32 -4.51 10.81 -5.23
CA MET A 32 -3.48 9.79 -5.41
C MET A 32 -2.97 9.30 -4.07
N PHE A 33 -2.91 7.98 -3.93
CA PHE A 33 -2.30 7.33 -2.78
C PHE A 33 -1.16 6.43 -3.24
N ALA A 34 -0.09 6.32 -2.48
CA ALA A 34 0.86 5.26 -2.71
C ALA A 34 1.65 4.89 -1.48
N LYS A 35 2.14 3.65 -1.48
CA LYS A 35 2.81 3.07 -0.31
C LYS A 35 3.84 2.05 -0.69
N SER A 36 4.90 1.96 0.12
CA SER A 36 5.74 0.77 0.18
C SER A 36 5.41 -0.02 1.43
N THR A 37 5.43 -1.36 1.34
CA THR A 37 5.16 -2.25 2.47
C THR A 37 5.87 -3.59 2.27
N ASN A 38 6.23 -4.27 3.35
CA ASN A 38 6.92 -5.55 3.23
C ASN A 38 5.97 -6.69 2.84
N PHE A 39 4.70 -6.59 3.22
CA PHE A 39 3.71 -7.65 3.04
C PHE A 39 2.49 -7.15 2.29
N PHE A 40 2.11 -7.89 1.24
CA PHE A 40 0.88 -7.63 0.53
C PHE A 40 -0.29 -8.34 1.22
N SER A 41 -1.40 -7.62 1.36
CA SER A 41 -2.69 -8.17 1.77
C SER A 41 -3.80 -7.60 0.91
N LEU A 42 -4.56 -8.47 0.24
CA LEU A 42 -5.73 -8.05 -0.52
C LEU A 42 -6.83 -7.50 0.41
N GLU A 43 -6.91 -8.02 1.63
CA GLU A 43 -7.84 -7.52 2.66
C GLU A 43 -7.50 -6.07 3.04
N THR A 44 -6.23 -5.76 3.33
CA THR A 44 -5.80 -4.38 3.61
C THR A 44 -6.08 -3.46 2.42
N LEU A 45 -5.78 -3.90 1.20
CA LEU A 45 -6.07 -3.11 -0.01
C LEU A 45 -7.59 -2.84 -0.14
N THR A 46 -8.41 -3.84 0.12
CA THR A 46 -9.87 -3.70 0.11
C THR A 46 -10.36 -2.71 1.17
N SER A 47 -9.81 -2.76 2.39
CA SER A 47 -10.15 -1.80 3.45
C SER A 47 -9.74 -0.37 3.10
N ILE A 48 -8.58 -0.17 2.46
CA ILE A 48 -8.14 1.17 2.00
C ILE A 48 -9.08 1.71 0.94
N ILE A 49 -9.47 0.88 -0.04
CA ILE A 49 -10.39 1.30 -1.10
C ILE A 49 -11.81 1.56 -0.56
N ASP A 50 -12.26 0.78 0.43
CA ASP A 50 -13.53 1.00 1.11
C ASP A 50 -13.54 2.31 1.91
N ALA A 51 -12.41 2.64 2.57
CA ALA A 51 -12.24 3.86 3.34
C ALA A 51 -12.37 5.16 2.51
N LEU A 52 -12.20 5.09 1.18
CA LEU A 52 -12.48 6.22 0.29
C LEU A 52 -13.93 6.71 0.38
N GLY A 53 -14.89 5.86 0.81
CA GLY A 53 -16.32 6.21 0.85
C GLY A 53 -16.94 6.42 -0.53
N GLY A 54 -16.24 5.98 -1.58
CA GLY A 54 -16.54 6.22 -2.99
C GLY A 54 -15.26 6.61 -3.72
N THR A 55 -14.90 5.87 -4.78
CA THR A 55 -13.63 6.12 -5.48
C THR A 55 -13.78 7.26 -6.49
N PRO A 56 -13.07 8.40 -6.32
CA PRO A 56 -13.07 9.49 -7.30
C PRO A 56 -12.68 8.98 -8.69
N ALA A 57 -13.15 9.58 -9.79
CA ALA A 57 -12.86 9.07 -11.14
C ALA A 57 -11.36 9.08 -11.50
N ASP A 58 -10.63 10.07 -10.98
CA ASP A 58 -9.20 10.31 -11.19
C ASP A 58 -8.31 9.66 -10.13
N PHE A 59 -8.90 8.95 -9.15
CA PHE A 59 -8.11 8.32 -8.09
C PHE A 59 -7.15 7.26 -8.64
N THR A 60 -5.90 7.31 -8.18
CA THR A 60 -4.86 6.33 -8.52
C THR A 60 -4.14 5.84 -7.28
N MET A 61 -3.68 4.60 -7.31
CA MET A 61 -2.95 3.98 -6.23
C MET A 61 -1.72 3.22 -6.73
N ASN A 62 -0.54 3.50 -6.17
CA ASN A 62 0.69 2.78 -6.48
C ASN A 62 1.24 2.06 -5.24
N VAL A 63 1.44 0.76 -5.34
CA VAL A 63 1.95 -0.08 -4.25
C VAL A 63 3.25 -0.72 -4.67
N VAL A 64 4.30 -0.50 -3.88
CA VAL A 64 5.51 -1.34 -3.91
C VAL A 64 5.43 -2.29 -2.73
N THR A 65 5.51 -3.59 -3.00
CA THR A 65 5.48 -4.60 -1.93
C THR A 65 6.68 -5.53 -2.02
N GLY A 66 7.06 -6.10 -0.88
CA GLY A 66 7.99 -7.24 -0.84
C GLY A 66 7.43 -8.46 -1.58
N ARG A 67 8.23 -9.53 -1.61
CA ARG A 67 7.93 -10.74 -2.42
C ARG A 67 6.95 -11.70 -1.77
N THR A 68 6.56 -11.48 -0.51
CA THR A 68 5.80 -12.45 0.29
C THR A 68 4.29 -12.17 0.26
N PHE A 69 3.53 -13.17 -0.19
CA PHE A 69 2.07 -13.10 -0.34
C PHE A 69 1.39 -14.27 0.38
N HIS A 70 0.15 -14.09 0.81
CA HIS A 70 -0.71 -15.25 1.04
C HIS A 70 -1.06 -15.92 -0.29
N VAL A 71 -1.14 -17.26 -0.31
CA VAL A 71 -1.53 -18.03 -1.52
C VAL A 71 -2.81 -17.49 -2.14
N LYS A 72 -3.85 -17.28 -1.31
CA LYS A 72 -5.15 -16.78 -1.75
C LYS A 72 -5.04 -15.39 -2.40
N ASP A 73 -4.21 -14.52 -1.87
CA ASP A 73 -4.03 -13.15 -2.37
C ASP A 73 -3.29 -13.17 -3.70
N PHE A 74 -2.19 -13.93 -3.79
CA PHE A 74 -1.45 -14.13 -5.03
C PHE A 74 -2.33 -14.70 -6.15
N GLU A 75 -3.09 -15.77 -5.87
CA GLU A 75 -4.01 -16.38 -6.83
C GLU A 75 -5.08 -15.39 -7.28
N THR A 76 -5.68 -14.65 -6.35
CA THR A 76 -6.73 -13.67 -6.67
C THR A 76 -6.19 -12.57 -7.58
N VAL A 77 -5.07 -11.94 -7.21
CA VAL A 77 -4.47 -10.87 -8.01
C VAL A 77 -4.00 -11.39 -9.37
N SER A 78 -3.38 -12.58 -9.44
CA SER A 78 -2.97 -13.19 -10.70
C SER A 78 -4.15 -13.46 -11.63
N ASN A 79 -5.27 -13.97 -11.10
CA ASN A 79 -6.48 -14.23 -11.88
C ASN A 79 -7.09 -12.95 -12.45
N VAL A 80 -6.99 -11.82 -11.73
CA VAL A 80 -7.44 -10.51 -12.23
C VAL A 80 -6.70 -10.11 -13.49
N PHE A 81 -5.40 -10.38 -13.59
CA PHE A 81 -4.59 -9.99 -14.74
C PHE A 81 -4.64 -10.98 -15.91
N LEU A 82 -4.79 -12.29 -15.66
CA LEU A 82 -4.73 -13.34 -16.70
C LEU A 82 -6.00 -13.50 -17.55
N HIS A 83 -7.18 -13.11 -17.05
CA HIS A 83 -8.50 -13.19 -17.72
C HIS A 83 -8.86 -14.48 -18.48
N SER A 84 -9.77 -15.26 -17.89
CA SER A 84 -10.99 -15.66 -18.61
C SER A 84 -12.13 -15.71 -17.60
N GLY A 85 -13.17 -14.91 -17.83
CA GLY A 85 -14.26 -14.69 -16.88
C GLY A 85 -15.07 -15.95 -16.62
N ASN A 86 -14.71 -16.73 -15.59
CA ASN A 86 -15.64 -17.64 -14.94
C ASN A 86 -15.11 -18.33 -13.65
N THR A 87 -14.17 -17.74 -12.92
CA THR A 87 -13.98 -18.22 -11.55
C THR A 87 -15.15 -17.70 -10.72
N ARG A 88 -16.11 -18.60 -10.48
CA ARG A 88 -17.20 -18.54 -9.49
C ARG A 88 -16.66 -18.37 -8.05
N ASN A 89 -15.64 -17.56 -7.84
CA ASN A 89 -15.21 -17.18 -6.51
C ASN A 89 -16.25 -16.21 -5.95
N LYS A 90 -16.71 -16.51 -4.74
CA LYS A 90 -17.59 -15.65 -3.93
C LYS A 90 -16.82 -14.38 -3.50
N SER A 91 -16.35 -13.57 -4.44
CA SER A 91 -15.80 -12.25 -4.11
C SER A 91 -16.92 -11.37 -3.57
N THR A 92 -16.62 -10.57 -2.57
CA THR A 92 -17.55 -9.56 -2.06
C THR A 92 -17.66 -8.41 -3.06
N GLU A 93 -18.67 -7.55 -2.92
CA GLU A 93 -18.78 -6.33 -3.72
C GLU A 93 -17.53 -5.45 -3.60
N LYS A 94 -17.03 -5.27 -2.38
CA LYS A 94 -15.79 -4.51 -2.09
C LYS A 94 -14.58 -5.10 -2.83
N GLN A 95 -14.43 -6.42 -2.80
CA GLN A 95 -13.33 -7.08 -3.51
C GLN A 95 -13.46 -6.92 -5.03
N ARG A 96 -14.67 -7.05 -5.60
CA ARG A 96 -14.89 -6.83 -7.04
C ARG A 96 -14.47 -5.43 -7.48
N HIS A 97 -14.73 -4.42 -6.64
CA HIS A 97 -14.31 -3.05 -6.90
C HIS A 97 -12.79 -2.89 -6.95
N VAL A 98 -12.06 -3.50 -6.01
CA VAL A 98 -10.58 -3.55 -6.06
C VAL A 98 -10.09 -4.25 -7.33
N GLU A 99 -10.70 -5.38 -7.71
CA GLU A 99 -10.34 -6.09 -8.92
C GLU A 99 -10.57 -5.23 -10.18
N GLU A 100 -11.65 -4.44 -10.24
CA GLU A 100 -11.90 -3.49 -11.34
C GLU A 100 -10.82 -2.40 -11.42
N LEU A 101 -10.43 -1.84 -10.27
CA LEU A 101 -9.38 -0.82 -10.21
C LEU A 101 -8.00 -1.38 -10.62
N LEU A 102 -7.73 -2.65 -10.32
CA LEU A 102 -6.53 -3.36 -10.83
C LEU A 102 -6.59 -3.55 -12.35
N ARG A 103 -7.72 -4.03 -12.89
CA ARG A 103 -7.90 -4.24 -14.34
C ARG A 103 -7.77 -2.94 -15.14
N SER A 104 -8.35 -1.86 -14.61
CA SER A 104 -8.30 -0.53 -15.22
C SER A 104 -6.97 0.20 -14.99
N GLN A 105 -5.97 -0.45 -14.37
CA GLN A 105 -4.65 0.12 -14.06
C GLN A 105 -4.71 1.37 -13.18
N ARG A 106 -5.78 1.51 -12.39
CA ARG A 106 -5.91 2.57 -11.38
C ARG A 106 -5.25 2.19 -10.08
N ILE A 107 -5.12 0.89 -9.80
CA ILE A 107 -4.22 0.35 -8.79
C ILE A 107 -3.08 -0.37 -9.53
N LEU A 108 -1.84 0.00 -9.24
CA LEU A 108 -0.64 -0.65 -9.75
C LEU A 108 0.15 -1.26 -8.61
N ILE A 109 0.60 -2.51 -8.80
CA ILE A 109 1.39 -3.26 -7.82
C ILE A 109 2.74 -3.61 -8.45
N ARG A 110 3.81 -3.27 -7.75
CA ARG A 110 5.20 -3.63 -8.10
C ARG A 110 5.84 -4.42 -6.97
N ILE A 111 6.70 -5.37 -7.33
CA ILE A 111 7.36 -6.31 -6.43
C ILE A 111 8.82 -5.92 -6.30
N ALA A 112 9.26 -5.56 -5.09
CA ALA A 112 10.66 -5.32 -4.78
C ALA A 112 11.34 -6.63 -4.36
N ALA A 113 12.48 -6.92 -4.97
CA ALA A 113 13.31 -8.08 -4.69
C ALA A 113 14.69 -7.66 -4.22
N SER A 114 15.08 -8.09 -3.02
CA SER A 114 16.38 -7.68 -2.45
C SER A 114 17.55 -8.35 -3.17
N HIS A 115 18.65 -7.60 -3.35
CA HIS A 115 19.93 -8.15 -3.83
C HIS A 115 20.65 -9.01 -2.79
N GLU A 116 20.34 -8.81 -1.51
CA GLU A 116 21.03 -9.46 -0.38
C GLU A 116 20.44 -10.83 -0.02
N GLY A 117 19.51 -11.34 -0.82
CA GLY A 117 18.86 -12.62 -0.62
C GLY A 117 17.56 -12.54 0.19
N GLU A 118 17.02 -13.72 0.53
CA GLU A 118 15.64 -13.88 0.99
C GLU A 118 15.35 -13.20 2.33
N ASP A 119 16.31 -13.21 3.27
CA ASP A 119 16.15 -12.63 4.60
C ASP A 119 16.00 -11.09 4.57
N ALA A 120 16.38 -10.46 3.46
CA ALA A 120 16.32 -9.01 3.27
C ALA A 120 15.07 -8.55 2.49
N ASP A 121 14.18 -9.46 2.07
CA ASP A 121 12.96 -9.13 1.31
C ASP A 121 11.97 -8.28 2.13
N ASN A 122 12.04 -8.32 3.46
CA ASN A 122 11.16 -7.59 4.38
C ASN A 122 11.85 -6.36 5.00
N THR A 123 12.70 -5.66 4.24
CA THR A 123 13.46 -4.49 4.71
C THR A 123 13.11 -3.19 3.98
N LEU A 124 11.97 -3.14 3.28
CA LEU A 124 11.43 -1.90 2.75
C LEU A 124 11.04 -0.97 3.90
N GLU A 125 11.39 0.31 3.77
CA GLU A 125 10.75 1.34 4.60
C GLU A 125 9.24 1.33 4.33
N GLU A 126 8.44 1.26 5.39
CA GLU A 126 6.98 1.31 5.31
C GLU A 126 6.53 2.77 5.35
N ILE A 127 6.29 3.32 4.16
CA ILE A 127 5.86 4.70 4.00
C ILE A 127 4.61 4.74 3.14
N GLY A 128 3.78 5.76 3.33
CA GLY A 128 2.69 6.05 2.42
C GLY A 128 2.48 7.54 2.25
N PHE A 129 1.91 7.93 1.12
CA PHE A 129 1.71 9.33 0.76
C PHE A 129 0.38 9.53 0.07
N PHE A 130 -0.31 10.56 0.50
CA PHE A 130 -1.57 11.05 -0.04
C PHE A 130 -1.27 12.35 -0.75
N LYS A 131 -1.75 12.49 -1.98
CA LYS A 131 -1.68 13.73 -2.75
C LYS A 131 -3.08 14.14 -3.15
N ASP A 132 -3.44 15.39 -2.91
CA ASP A 132 -4.72 15.96 -3.35
C ASP A 132 -4.64 16.64 -4.72
N SER A 133 -5.78 17.18 -5.17
CA SER A 133 -5.91 17.87 -6.45
C SER A 133 -5.17 19.22 -6.51
N ASN A 134 -4.83 19.83 -5.36
CA ASN A 134 -3.99 21.03 -5.29
C ASN A 134 -2.50 20.70 -5.36
N GLY A 135 -2.15 19.42 -5.22
CA GLY A 135 -0.79 18.93 -5.18
C GLY A 135 -0.15 18.93 -3.80
N ASP A 136 -0.93 19.24 -2.77
CA ASP A 136 -0.52 19.12 -1.37
C ASP A 136 -0.33 17.63 -1.03
N VAL A 137 0.67 17.34 -0.21
CA VAL A 137 1.04 15.97 0.14
C VAL A 137 1.16 15.79 1.64
N VAL A 138 0.55 14.71 2.13
CA VAL A 138 0.75 14.18 3.47
C VAL A 138 1.45 12.84 3.33
N LEU A 139 2.55 12.64 4.05
CA LEU A 139 3.34 11.42 4.08
C LEU A 139 3.34 10.86 5.50
N TYR A 140 3.19 9.54 5.64
CA TYR A 140 3.49 8.85 6.88
C TYR A 140 4.69 7.92 6.72
N ASP A 141 5.46 7.77 7.80
CA ASP A 141 6.58 6.84 7.95
C ASP A 141 6.32 5.96 9.16
N GLY A 142 6.07 4.67 8.92
CA GLY A 142 5.71 3.71 9.96
C GLY A 142 4.63 2.71 9.52
N ILE A 143 4.20 1.87 10.46
CA ILE A 143 3.37 0.69 10.20
C ILE A 143 1.91 1.02 10.55
N ILE A 144 0.98 0.69 9.64
CA ILE A 144 -0.49 0.81 9.84
C ILE A 144 -1.20 -0.55 9.51
N SER A 145 -0.45 -1.64 9.37
CA SER A 145 -0.92 -2.85 8.68
C SER A 145 -2.04 -3.60 9.41
N LYS A 146 -1.94 -3.77 10.73
CA LYS A 146 -2.90 -4.53 11.54
C LYS A 146 -4.10 -3.70 11.99
N SER A 147 -3.97 -2.37 12.06
CA SER A 147 -5.12 -1.48 12.34
C SER A 147 -6.25 -1.63 11.31
N PHE A 148 -5.93 -1.78 10.02
CA PHE A 148 -6.93 -2.06 8.98
C PHE A 148 -7.63 -3.41 9.10
N LEU A 149 -6.96 -4.38 9.72
CA LEU A 149 -7.40 -5.77 9.80
C LEU A 149 -8.14 -6.05 11.12
N LYS A 150 -8.31 -5.06 11.99
CA LYS A 150 -8.91 -5.19 13.34
C LYS A 150 -8.28 -6.34 14.16
N ARG A 151 -7.03 -6.70 13.88
CA ARG A 151 -6.27 -7.73 14.62
C ARG A 151 -5.35 -7.04 15.63
N GLY A 152 -5.90 -6.69 16.79
CA GLY A 152 -5.19 -5.94 17.83
C GLY A 152 -4.30 -6.84 18.70
N LYS A 153 -2.98 -6.71 18.53
CA LYS A 153 -1.92 -7.11 19.51
C LYS A 153 -0.55 -6.42 19.33
N LYS A 154 -0.24 -5.84 18.15
CA LYS A 154 1.08 -5.23 17.87
C LYS A 154 1.00 -3.71 17.97
N PHE A 155 1.97 -3.10 18.64
CA PHE A 155 2.14 -1.64 18.69
C PHE A 155 2.44 -1.11 17.28
N GLU A 156 1.68 -0.11 16.87
CA GLU A 156 1.82 0.60 15.60
C GLU A 156 2.06 2.08 15.89
N SER A 157 2.92 2.70 15.10
CA SER A 157 3.21 4.12 15.20
C SER A 157 3.66 4.64 13.85
N ILE A 158 3.33 5.91 13.58
CA ILE A 158 3.71 6.65 12.39
C ILE A 158 4.19 8.05 12.76
N ASP A 159 5.20 8.51 12.04
CA ASP A 159 5.53 9.93 11.92
C ASP A 159 4.83 10.52 10.70
N VAL A 160 4.31 11.73 10.80
CA VAL A 160 3.56 12.42 9.74
C VAL A 160 4.32 13.65 9.28
N PHE A 161 4.43 13.81 7.96
CA PHE A 161 5.11 14.92 7.30
C PHE A 161 4.18 15.54 6.27
N THR A 162 4.18 16.86 6.17
CA THR A 162 3.34 17.58 5.20
C THR A 162 4.21 18.38 4.22
N SER A 163 3.70 18.64 3.01
CA SER A 163 4.41 19.46 2.02
C SER A 163 4.50 20.94 2.39
N TRP A 164 3.79 21.37 3.43
CA TRP A 164 3.78 22.76 3.87
C TRP A 164 4.63 23.03 5.12
N GLU A 165 4.98 22.01 5.90
CA GLU A 165 5.82 22.16 7.10
C GLU A 165 7.16 21.40 6.98
N ASP A 166 7.18 20.24 6.32
CA ASP A 166 8.29 19.29 6.35
C ASP A 166 8.89 18.96 4.99
N GLU A 167 8.79 19.89 4.03
CA GLU A 167 9.10 19.65 2.61
C GLU A 167 10.45 18.94 2.38
N ALA A 168 11.52 19.34 3.08
CA ALA A 168 12.83 18.69 2.92
C ALA A 168 12.85 17.21 3.35
N ARG A 169 12.18 16.87 4.46
CA ARG A 169 12.09 15.49 4.96
C ARG A 169 11.17 14.66 4.05
N LEU A 170 10.06 15.26 3.64
CA LEU A 170 9.11 14.67 2.71
C LEU A 170 9.79 14.33 1.38
N GLN A 171 10.56 15.26 0.80
CA GLN A 171 11.25 15.04 -0.48
C GLN A 171 12.27 13.91 -0.40
N ARG A 172 12.98 13.75 0.73
CA ARG A 172 13.89 12.62 0.94
C ARG A 172 13.15 11.27 0.90
N LYS A 173 12.03 11.15 1.62
CA LYS A 173 11.22 9.92 1.66
C LYS A 173 10.50 9.65 0.34
N ARG A 174 9.97 10.70 -0.29
CA ARG A 174 9.40 10.64 -1.65
C ARG A 174 10.43 10.15 -2.66
N LYS A 175 11.67 10.63 -2.58
CA LYS A 175 12.76 10.17 -3.45
C LYS A 175 13.03 8.68 -3.29
N TYR A 176 13.08 8.17 -2.05
CA TYR A 176 13.22 6.74 -1.81
C TYR A 176 12.11 5.92 -2.51
N PHE A 177 10.84 6.31 -2.35
CA PHE A 177 9.75 5.62 -3.07
C PHE A 177 9.89 5.75 -4.59
N GLN A 178 10.24 6.92 -5.11
CA GLN A 178 10.40 7.13 -6.54
C GLN A 178 11.54 6.28 -7.13
N ASP A 179 12.63 6.12 -6.38
CA ASP A 179 13.75 5.27 -6.77
C ASP A 179 13.30 3.80 -6.79
N LEU A 180 12.52 3.32 -5.81
CA LEU A 180 11.87 2.00 -5.88
C LEU A 180 10.94 1.89 -7.10
N TRP A 181 10.01 2.84 -7.24
CA TRP A 181 8.99 2.82 -8.29
C TRP A 181 9.57 2.86 -9.70
N LYS A 182 10.76 3.42 -9.88
CA LYS A 182 11.44 3.50 -11.17
C LYS A 182 12.51 2.43 -11.36
N ASP A 183 12.61 1.47 -10.44
CA ASP A 183 13.65 0.43 -10.47
C ASP A 183 15.08 1.01 -10.47
N ASN A 184 15.31 2.02 -9.62
CA ASN A 184 16.60 2.69 -9.42
C ASN A 184 17.11 2.56 -7.97
N ALA A 185 16.45 1.74 -7.15
CA ALA A 185 16.83 1.53 -5.77
C ALA A 185 18.11 0.69 -5.70
N ARG A 186 19.06 1.09 -4.84
CA ARG A 186 20.37 0.41 -4.76
C ARG A 186 20.31 -1.02 -4.21
N ARG A 187 19.28 -1.34 -3.42
CA ARG A 187 19.17 -2.60 -2.67
C ARG A 187 18.12 -3.55 -3.26
N PHE A 188 17.33 -3.08 -4.22
CA PHE A 188 16.18 -3.82 -4.73
C PHE A 188 16.08 -3.67 -6.24
N ASP A 189 15.82 -4.78 -6.92
CA ASP A 189 15.21 -4.75 -8.25
C ASP A 189 13.69 -4.74 -8.10
N VAL A 190 12.99 -3.91 -8.88
CA VAL A 190 11.55 -3.69 -8.74
C VAL A 190 10.82 -4.01 -10.04
N TYR A 191 9.96 -5.02 -10.00
CA TYR A 191 9.28 -5.59 -11.15
C TYR A 191 7.79 -5.26 -11.13
N ASP A 192 7.15 -5.17 -12.30
CA ASP A 192 5.69 -5.19 -12.36
C ASP A 192 5.16 -6.54 -11.86
N PHE A 193 3.98 -6.55 -11.22
CA PHE A 193 3.42 -7.76 -10.63
C PHE A 193 3.42 -8.97 -11.57
N MET A 194 3.01 -8.76 -12.84
CA MET A 194 2.91 -9.85 -13.81
C MET A 194 4.28 -10.39 -14.25
N ASP A 195 5.30 -9.55 -14.31
CA ASP A 195 6.64 -9.96 -14.69
C ASP A 195 7.32 -10.69 -13.54
N ALA A 196 7.11 -10.23 -12.30
CA ALA A 196 7.52 -10.93 -11.10
C ALA A 196 6.85 -12.30 -10.98
N SER A 197 5.53 -12.37 -11.24
CA SER A 197 4.76 -13.62 -11.21
C SER A 197 5.30 -14.63 -12.23
N LYS A 198 5.50 -14.22 -13.49
CA LYS A 198 6.04 -15.08 -14.56
C LYS A 198 7.47 -15.54 -14.30
N SER A 199 8.27 -14.70 -13.64
CA SER A 199 9.67 -14.98 -13.32
C SER A 199 9.83 -15.80 -12.03
N GLY A 200 8.73 -16.25 -11.41
CA GLY A 200 8.76 -17.02 -10.17
C GLY A 200 9.31 -16.22 -8.98
N LEU A 201 9.23 -14.89 -9.04
CA LEU A 201 9.82 -14.06 -7.99
C LEU A 201 8.91 -13.97 -6.75
N ILE A 202 7.59 -14.08 -6.93
CA ILE A 202 6.64 -13.96 -5.83
C ILE A 202 6.61 -15.26 -5.02
N LYS A 203 6.84 -15.14 -3.72
CA LYS A 203 6.75 -16.22 -2.74
C LYS A 203 5.37 -16.19 -2.11
N TYR A 204 4.74 -17.35 -1.99
CA TYR A 204 3.43 -17.42 -1.35
C TYR A 204 3.28 -18.67 -0.47
N SER A 205 2.67 -18.51 0.70
CA SER A 205 2.38 -19.60 1.63
C SER A 205 1.02 -19.46 2.29
N PHE A 206 0.56 -20.53 2.93
CA PHE A 206 -0.69 -20.52 3.70
C PHE A 206 -0.56 -19.77 5.04
N GLY A 207 0.66 -19.58 5.57
CA GLY A 207 0.88 -19.11 6.95
C GLY A 207 1.69 -17.81 7.15
N TRP A 208 2.29 -17.21 6.11
CA TRP A 208 3.33 -16.19 6.33
C TRP A 208 2.95 -14.71 6.27
N ALA A 209 1.70 -14.32 6.02
CA ALA A 209 1.44 -12.88 5.91
C ALA A 209 0.91 -12.18 7.18
N ILE A 210 0.44 -12.88 8.23
CA ILE A 210 0.01 -12.20 9.47
C ILE A 210 0.05 -13.07 10.75
N ASP A 211 0.80 -14.17 10.78
CA ASP A 211 0.98 -14.93 12.04
C ASP A 211 2.41 -14.74 12.56
N ASP A 212 2.69 -13.50 12.98
CA ASP A 212 3.55 -13.11 14.10
C ASP A 212 3.13 -11.71 14.60
#